data_AF-A0A2U0S785-F1
#
_entry.id   AF-A0A2U0S785-F1
#
_cell.length_a   1.000
_cell.length_b   1.000
_cell.length_c   1.000
_cell.angle_alpha   90.00
_cell.angle_beta   90.00
_cell.angle_gamma   90.00
#
_symmetry.space_group_name_H-M   'P 1'
#
loop_
_entity.id
_entity.type
_entity.pdbx_description
1 polymer ?
#
loop_
_entity_poly.entity_id
_entity_poly.type
_entity_poly.pdbx_seq_one_letter_code
_entity_poly.pdbx_strand_id
1 'polypeptide(L)'
;MAPSSSARILRTLSRENAFYFFTSVGNYTGHRAMSLEEFAHKIRQVQIASLEFHLYRGDFEKWADEVLEDNTLTERMKAVKLLEPVGNVLRDQLDFTVSKRLDELKAQTR
;
A
#
# COMPACT_ATOMS: atom_id res chain seq x y z
N MET A 1 14.67 9.59 -10.82
CA MET A 1 15.02 8.25 -10.29
C MET A 1 14.79 7.23 -11.39
N ALA A 2 15.68 6.25 -11.55
CA ALA A 2 15.47 5.16 -12.52
C ALA A 2 14.28 4.28 -12.07
N PRO A 3 13.50 3.69 -12.99
CA PRO A 3 12.42 2.79 -12.62
C PRO A 3 12.98 1.52 -11.94
N SER A 4 12.42 1.16 -10.79
CA SER A 4 12.76 -0.08 -10.08
C SER A 4 12.30 -1.31 -10.88
N SER A 5 13.07 -2.40 -10.80
CA SER A 5 12.67 -3.67 -11.42
C SER A 5 11.48 -4.31 -10.70
N SER A 6 10.67 -5.08 -11.41
CA SER A 6 9.51 -5.76 -10.82
C SER A 6 9.90 -6.71 -9.68
N ALA A 7 11.03 -7.41 -9.82
CA ALA A 7 11.59 -8.25 -8.75
C ALA A 7 11.97 -7.44 -7.51
N ARG A 8 12.48 -6.21 -7.67
CA ARG A 8 12.76 -5.31 -6.55
C ARG A 8 11.46 -4.91 -5.86
N ILE A 9 10.42 -4.53 -6.59
CA ILE A 9 9.14 -4.09 -6.00
C ILE A 9 8.42 -5.25 -5.29
N LEU A 10 8.44 -6.46 -5.88
CA LEU A 10 7.75 -7.65 -5.37
C LEU A 10 8.50 -8.40 -4.27
N ARG A 11 9.68 -7.92 -3.85
CA ARG A 11 10.49 -8.57 -2.83
C ARG A 11 9.78 -8.69 -1.48
N THR A 12 10.22 -9.64 -0.68
CA THR A 12 9.95 -9.63 0.76
C THR A 12 10.82 -8.57 1.45
N LEU A 13 10.20 -7.79 2.30
CA LEU A 13 10.82 -6.73 3.09
C LEU A 13 11.26 -7.25 4.46
N SER A 14 12.24 -6.59 5.04
CA SER A 14 12.61 -6.76 6.44
C SER A 14 11.58 -6.11 7.38
N ARG A 15 11.69 -6.36 8.69
CA ARG A 15 10.70 -5.88 9.67
C ARG A 15 10.69 -4.36 9.73
N GLU A 16 11.85 -3.72 9.72
CA GLU A 16 12.00 -2.27 9.76
C GLU A 16 11.36 -1.56 8.55
N ASN A 17 11.21 -2.28 7.43
CA ASN A 17 10.62 -1.76 6.20
C ASN A 17 9.16 -2.22 6.00
N ALA A 18 8.61 -3.07 6.86
CA ALA A 18 7.24 -3.53 6.73
C ALA A 18 6.25 -2.37 6.92
N PHE A 19 5.09 -2.45 6.26
CA PHE A 19 4.00 -1.53 6.55
C PHE A 19 3.25 -2.03 7.79
N TYR A 20 3.11 -1.17 8.80
CA TYR A 20 2.40 -1.49 10.03
C TYR A 20 1.09 -0.72 10.08
N PHE A 21 -0.02 -1.42 10.28
CA PHE A 21 -1.35 -0.83 10.27
C PHE A 21 -1.75 -0.36 11.68
N PHE A 22 -2.13 0.91 11.79
CA PHE A 22 -2.58 1.60 13.00
C PHE A 22 -3.94 2.25 12.75
N THR A 23 -4.76 2.41 13.78
CA THR A 23 -5.99 3.24 13.71
C THR A 23 -5.78 4.64 14.27
N SER A 24 -4.71 4.85 15.02
CA SER A 24 -4.26 6.15 15.54
C SER A 24 -2.79 6.08 15.97
N VAL A 25 -2.21 7.21 16.36
CA VAL A 25 -0.83 7.26 16.87
C VAL A 25 -0.67 6.31 18.06
N GLY A 26 0.23 5.33 17.93
CA GLY A 26 0.50 4.32 18.96
C GLY A 26 -0.50 3.16 19.02
N ASN A 27 -1.60 3.19 18.27
CA ASN A 27 -2.63 2.14 18.31
C ASN A 27 -2.46 1.11 17.20
N TYR A 28 -1.49 0.21 17.38
CA TYR A 28 -1.18 -0.85 16.41
C TYR A 28 -2.30 -1.87 16.33
N THR A 29 -2.72 -2.23 15.11
CA THR A 29 -3.83 -3.19 14.88
C THR A 29 -3.42 -4.66 15.01
N GLY A 30 -2.14 -4.96 15.18
CA GLY A 30 -1.62 -6.33 15.09
C GLY A 30 -1.35 -6.81 13.65
N HIS A 31 -1.71 -6.02 12.63
CA HIS A 31 -1.48 -6.35 11.24
C HIS A 31 -0.27 -5.62 10.66
N ARG A 32 0.57 -6.34 9.92
CA ARG A 32 1.63 -5.76 9.09
C ARG A 32 1.63 -6.39 7.70
N ALA A 33 2.30 -5.74 6.77
CA ALA A 33 2.62 -6.27 5.44
C ALA A 33 4.12 -6.16 5.17
N MET A 34 4.75 -7.31 4.90
CA MET A 34 6.17 -7.41 4.55
C MET A 34 6.39 -7.50 3.04
N SER A 35 5.35 -7.30 2.23
CA SER A 35 5.42 -7.26 0.77
C SER A 35 4.21 -6.52 0.20
N LEU A 36 4.27 -6.15 -1.08
CA LEU A 36 3.12 -5.58 -1.79
C LEU A 36 1.93 -6.57 -1.85
N GLU A 37 2.21 -7.86 -1.95
CA GLU A 37 1.18 -8.91 -1.96
C GLU A 37 0.49 -9.05 -0.59
N GLU A 38 1.26 -9.06 0.50
CA GLU A 38 0.67 -9.03 1.85
C GLU A 38 -0.14 -7.74 2.06
N PHE A 39 0.35 -6.61 1.57
CA PHE A 39 -0.36 -5.32 1.68
C PHE A 39 -1.71 -5.37 0.99
N ALA A 40 -1.78 -5.90 -0.24
CA ALA A 40 -3.02 -6.13 -0.97
C ALA A 40 -4.02 -6.97 -0.16
N HIS A 41 -3.54 -8.06 0.44
CA HIS A 41 -4.38 -8.92 1.27
C HIS A 41 -4.86 -8.22 2.55
N LYS A 42 -3.99 -7.43 3.20
CA LYS A 42 -4.32 -6.73 4.45
C LYS A 42 -5.33 -5.62 4.27
N ILE A 43 -5.36 -4.93 3.13
CA ILE A 43 -6.41 -3.91 2.84
C ILE A 43 -7.82 -4.47 3.06
N ARG A 44 -8.06 -5.73 2.67
CA ARG A 44 -9.37 -6.37 2.86
C ARG A 44 -9.66 -6.79 4.30
N GLN A 45 -8.65 -6.94 5.15
CA GLN A 45 -8.78 -7.49 6.50
C GLN A 45 -8.82 -6.44 7.60
N VAL A 46 -8.02 -5.38 7.46
CA VAL A 46 -7.86 -4.39 8.53
C VAL A 46 -9.12 -3.55 8.70
N GLN A 47 -9.25 -2.91 9.87
CA GLN A 47 -10.36 -2.00 10.18
C GLN A 47 -10.33 -0.79 9.25
N ILE A 48 -11.50 -0.29 8.85
CA ILE A 48 -11.58 0.83 7.91
C ILE A 48 -10.91 2.10 8.46
N ALA A 49 -11.04 2.34 9.76
CA ALA A 49 -10.38 3.44 10.46
C ALA A 49 -8.85 3.42 10.29
N SER A 50 -8.24 2.24 10.11
CA SER A 50 -6.80 2.14 9.85
C SER A 50 -6.43 2.60 8.44
N LEU A 51 -7.26 2.25 7.44
CA LEU A 51 -7.04 2.69 6.06
C LEU A 51 -7.19 4.20 5.94
N GLU A 52 -8.23 4.78 6.56
CA GLU A 52 -8.46 6.22 6.57
C GLU A 52 -7.31 6.94 7.29
N PHE A 53 -6.92 6.46 8.47
CA PHE A 53 -5.80 7.02 9.22
C PHE A 53 -4.52 7.12 8.37
N HIS A 54 -4.15 6.04 7.69
CA HIS A 54 -2.92 6.01 6.90
C HIS A 54 -3.02 6.79 5.58
N LEU A 55 -4.14 6.71 4.85
CA LEU A 55 -4.31 7.42 3.59
C LEU A 55 -4.17 8.93 3.80
N TYR A 56 -4.91 9.50 4.75
CA TYR A 56 -4.94 10.95 4.92
C TYR A 56 -3.63 11.51 5.49
N ARG A 57 -2.89 10.71 6.27
CA ARG A 57 -1.51 11.05 6.69
C ARG A 57 -0.47 10.96 5.57
N GLY A 58 -0.81 10.23 4.53
CA GLY A 58 0.08 9.98 3.39
C GLY A 58 1.08 8.84 3.59
N ASP A 59 0.80 7.95 4.54
CA ASP A 59 1.70 6.86 4.89
C ASP A 59 1.80 5.85 3.72
N PHE A 60 0.73 5.66 2.95
CA PHE A 60 0.70 4.73 1.82
C PHE A 60 1.57 5.20 0.64
N GLU A 61 1.41 6.45 0.19
CA GLU A 61 2.26 6.99 -0.89
C GLU A 61 3.72 7.05 -0.48
N LYS A 62 4.02 7.39 0.79
CA LYS A 62 5.38 7.43 1.31
C LYS A 62 6.02 6.04 1.33
N TRP A 63 5.30 5.02 1.78
CA TRP A 63 5.82 3.66 1.81
C TRP A 63 6.01 3.07 0.40
N ALA A 64 5.09 3.37 -0.52
CA ALA A 64 5.23 2.98 -1.92
C ALA A 64 6.48 3.60 -2.58
N ASP A 65 6.75 4.88 -2.28
CA ASP A 65 7.89 5.61 -2.84
C ASP A 65 9.22 5.22 -2.20
N GLU A 66 9.33 5.35 -0.88
CA GLU A 66 10.60 5.25 -0.16
C GLU A 66 11.00 3.81 0.11
N VAL A 67 10.03 2.91 0.30
CA VAL A 67 10.31 1.51 0.63
C VAL A 67 10.15 0.62 -0.58
N LEU A 68 9.01 0.62 -1.25
CA LEU A 68 8.84 -0.25 -2.42
C LEU A 68 9.62 0.24 -3.64
N GLU A 69 9.93 1.54 -3.68
CA GLU A 69 10.56 2.22 -4.83
C GLU A 69 9.67 2.12 -6.08
N ASP A 70 8.33 2.15 -5.91
CA ASP A 70 7.33 2.02 -6.98
C ASP A 70 6.60 3.34 -7.24
N ASN A 71 7.20 4.19 -8.07
CA ASN A 71 6.63 5.48 -8.49
C ASN A 71 5.21 5.37 -9.07
N THR A 72 4.88 4.27 -9.77
CA THR A 72 3.54 4.09 -10.34
C THR A 72 2.51 3.91 -9.24
N LEU A 73 2.82 3.11 -8.21
CA LEU A 73 1.94 2.94 -7.07
C LEU A 73 1.82 4.23 -6.25
N THR A 74 2.93 4.95 -6.06
CA THR A 74 2.97 6.25 -5.37
C THR A 74 1.98 7.23 -5.98
N GLU A 75 2.03 7.44 -7.30
CA GLU A 75 1.13 8.39 -7.97
C GLU A 75 -0.33 7.94 -7.95
N ARG A 76 -0.60 6.63 -8.03
CA ARG A 76 -1.95 6.10 -7.89
C ARG A 76 -2.50 6.30 -6.47
N MET A 77 -1.67 6.14 -5.43
CA MET A 77 -2.07 6.40 -4.04
C MET A 77 -2.40 7.87 -3.80
N LYS A 78 -1.58 8.79 -4.34
CA LYS A 78 -1.89 10.23 -4.33
C LYS A 78 -3.22 10.52 -5.02
N ALA A 79 -3.48 9.90 -6.18
CA ALA A 79 -4.74 10.07 -6.90
C ALA A 79 -5.94 9.56 -6.10
N VAL A 80 -5.84 8.40 -5.44
CA VAL A 80 -6.90 7.89 -4.53
C VAL A 80 -7.16 8.89 -3.40
N LYS A 81 -6.10 9.41 -2.77
CA LYS A 81 -6.23 10.40 -1.69
C LYS A 81 -6.95 11.68 -2.12
N LEU A 82 -6.70 12.18 -3.32
CA LEU A 82 -7.36 13.37 -3.87
C LEU A 82 -8.87 13.21 -4.07
N LEU A 83 -9.37 11.98 -4.15
CA LEU A 83 -10.82 11.70 -4.22
C LEU A 83 -11.52 11.77 -2.87
N GLU A 84 -10.75 11.95 -1.77
CA GLU A 84 -11.22 11.95 -0.39
C GLU A 84 -12.20 10.81 -0.04
N PRO A 85 -11.90 9.54 -0.41
CA PRO A 85 -12.79 8.43 -0.16
C PRO A 85 -12.79 8.04 1.32
N VAL A 86 -13.92 7.52 1.79
CA VAL A 86 -14.12 7.03 3.16
C VAL A 86 -14.86 5.70 3.13
N GLY A 87 -14.88 4.99 4.26
CA GLY A 87 -15.69 3.78 4.39
C GLY A 87 -15.30 2.68 3.38
N ASN A 88 -16.29 1.91 2.92
CA ASN A 88 -16.03 0.84 1.95
C ASN A 88 -15.52 1.34 0.59
N VAL A 89 -15.90 2.56 0.19
CA VAL A 89 -15.40 3.17 -1.07
C VAL A 89 -13.87 3.29 -1.03
N LEU A 90 -13.31 3.71 0.10
CA LEU A 90 -11.86 3.74 0.29
C LEU A 90 -11.24 2.34 0.15
N ARG A 91 -11.82 1.35 0.84
CA ARG A 91 -11.31 -0.03 0.80
C ARG A 91 -11.26 -0.57 -0.62
N ASP A 92 -12.35 -0.39 -1.36
CA ASP A 92 -12.48 -0.91 -2.72
C ASP A 92 -11.51 -0.20 -3.68
N GLN A 93 -11.33 1.11 -3.55
CA GLN A 93 -10.37 1.86 -4.36
C GLN A 93 -8.91 1.46 -4.08
N LEU A 94 -8.55 1.28 -2.81
CA LEU A 94 -7.21 0.81 -2.43
C LEU A 94 -6.96 -0.61 -2.92
N ASP A 95 -7.92 -1.52 -2.71
CA ASP A 95 -7.83 -2.91 -3.13
C ASP A 95 -7.66 -3.03 -4.64
N PHE A 96 -8.48 -2.31 -5.42
CA PHE A 96 -8.37 -2.26 -6.87
C PHE A 96 -7.01 -1.70 -7.31
N THR A 97 -6.59 -0.57 -6.74
CA THR A 97 -5.35 0.12 -7.11
C THR A 97 -4.12 -0.77 -6.88
N VAL A 98 -4.06 -1.40 -5.71
CA VAL A 98 -2.93 -2.26 -5.32
C VAL A 98 -2.95 -3.57 -6.10
N SER A 99 -4.11 -4.23 -6.21
CA SER A 99 -4.23 -5.51 -6.91
C SER A 99 -3.87 -5.36 -8.39
N LYS A 100 -4.37 -4.30 -9.04
CA LYS A 100 -4.02 -3.99 -10.43
C LYS A 100 -2.52 -3.80 -10.61
N ARG A 101 -1.86 -3.07 -9.69
CA ARG A 101 -0.41 -2.88 -9.77
C ARG A 101 0.36 -4.18 -9.55
N LEU A 102 -0.08 -5.01 -8.61
CA LEU A 102 0.50 -6.31 -8.33
C LEU A 102 0.44 -7.22 -9.58
N ASP A 103 -0.69 -7.24 -10.29
CA ASP A 103 -0.85 -8.02 -11.52
C ASP A 103 0.06 -7.51 -12.66
N GLU A 104 0.15 -6.20 -12.85
CA GLU A 104 1.06 -5.57 -13.82
C GLU A 104 2.52 -5.99 -13.57
N LEU A 105 2.96 -6.00 -12.31
CA LEU A 105 4.33 -6.38 -11.93
C LEU A 105 4.60 -7.88 -12.13
N LYS A 106 3.63 -8.73 -11.77
CA LYS A 106 3.73 -10.19 -11.96
C LYS A 106 3.79 -10.55 -13.44
N ALA A 107 3.07 -9.85 -14.31
CA ALA A 107 3.11 -10.07 -15.75
C ALA A 107 4.47 -9.72 -16.38
N GLN A 108 5.21 -8.76 -15.81
CA GLN A 108 6.55 -8.35 -16.27
C GLN A 108 7.68 -9.29 -15.82
N THR A 109 7.37 -10.22 -14.91
CA THR A 109 8.34 -11.19 -14.37
C THR A 109 8.21 -12.57 -15.06
N ARG A 110 7.23 -12.72 -15.96
CA ARG A 110 7.05 -13.91 -16.80
C ARG A 110 7.87 -13.79 -18.08
#